data_AF-A0A955ZQT9-F1
#
_entry.id   AF-A0A955ZQT9-F1
#
_cell.length_a   1.000
_cell.length_b   1.000
_cell.length_c   1.000
_cell.angle_alpha   90.00
_cell.angle_beta   90.00
_cell.angle_gamma   90.00
#
_symmetry.space_group_name_H-M   'P 1'
#
loop_
_entity.id
_entity.type
_entity.pdbx_description
1 polymer ?
#
loop_
_entity_poly.entity_id
_entity_poly.type
_entity_poly.pdbx_seq_one_letter_code
_entity_poly.pdbx_strand_id
1 'polypeptide(L)'
;MDLQITHSLVLAAIFELLQADRAVTRPRLSALTGLSPERLLRALAELEVNGWVDREELRLTLPGLAVAVAVQGRATARRMAA
;
A
#
# COMPACT_ATOMS: atom_id res chain seq x y z
N MET A 1 -6.28 -7.84 -12.80
CA MET A 1 -5.09 -7.43 -12.01
C MET A 1 -4.92 -8.48 -10.94
N ASP A 2 -3.72 -9.07 -10.87
CA ASP A 2 -3.35 -10.06 -9.87
C ASP A 2 -3.51 -9.47 -8.46
N LEU A 3 -4.06 -10.27 -7.53
CA LEU A 3 -4.30 -9.90 -6.14
C LEU A 3 -3.02 -9.40 -5.47
N GLN A 4 -1.91 -10.09 -5.75
CA GLN A 4 -0.60 -9.75 -5.17
C GLN A 4 -0.09 -8.39 -5.68
N ILE A 5 -0.41 -8.03 -6.93
CA ILE A 5 -0.08 -6.71 -7.50
C ILE A 5 -0.90 -5.62 -6.81
N THR A 6 -2.21 -5.83 -6.62
CA THR A 6 -3.08 -4.86 -5.94
C THR A 6 -2.64 -4.61 -4.50
N HIS A 7 -2.34 -5.66 -3.73
CA HIS A 7 -1.83 -5.52 -2.35
C HIS A 7 -0.51 -4.76 -2.29
N SER A 8 0.43 -5.09 -3.19
CA SER A 8 1.73 -4.40 -3.27
C SER A 8 1.58 -2.92 -3.57
N LEU A 9 0.65 -2.56 -4.48
CA LEU A 9 0.35 -1.16 -4.82
C LEU A 9 -0.22 -0.39 -3.63
N VAL A 10 -1.18 -0.97 -2.91
CA VAL A 10 -1.80 -0.31 -1.74
C VAL A 10 -0.78 -0.10 -0.62
N LEU A 11 0.03 -1.12 -0.30
CA LEU A 11 1.09 -1.01 0.71
C LEU A 11 2.13 0.05 0.33
N ALA A 12 2.57 0.06 -0.93
CA ALA A 12 3.51 1.05 -1.42
C ALA A 12 2.95 2.48 -1.36
N ALA A 13 1.66 2.67 -1.69
CA ALA A 13 1.00 3.97 -1.65
C ALA A 13 0.81 4.50 -0.23
N ILE A 14 0.44 3.63 0.73
CA ILE A 14 0.36 4.01 2.15
C ILE A 14 1.76 4.42 2.63
N PHE A 15 2.78 3.62 2.35
CA PHE A 15 4.15 3.92 2.76
C PHE A 15 4.68 5.21 2.13
N GLU A 16 4.40 5.47 0.86
CA GLU A 16 4.79 6.71 0.18
C GLU A 16 4.17 7.95 0.84
N LEU A 17 2.89 7.89 1.19
CA LEU A 17 2.21 8.99 1.89
C LEU A 17 2.79 9.23 3.29
N LEU A 18 3.11 8.15 4.03
CA LEU A 18 3.75 8.25 5.34
C LEU A 18 5.15 8.87 5.24
N GLN A 19 5.97 8.44 4.27
CA GLN A 19 7.31 8.98 4.04
C GLN A 19 7.29 10.46 3.63
N ALA A 20 6.24 10.90 2.96
CA ALA A 20 6.05 12.29 2.57
C ALA A 20 5.42 13.16 3.69
N ASP A 21 5.21 12.61 4.89
CA ASP A 21 4.48 13.25 6.01
C ASP A 21 3.09 13.77 5.58
N ARG A 22 2.41 13.02 4.71
CA ARG A 22 1.07 13.35 4.20
C ARG A 22 0.03 12.46 4.85
N ALA A 23 -1.11 13.05 5.18
CA ALA A 23 -2.25 12.29 5.69
C ALA A 23 -2.65 11.16 4.71
N VAL A 24 -2.76 9.94 5.23
CA VAL A 24 -3.23 8.76 4.51
C VAL A 24 -4.75 8.77 4.51
N THR A 25 -5.36 9.01 3.35
CA THR A 25 -6.82 9.03 3.20
C THR A 25 -7.24 8.17 2.02
N ARG A 26 -8.45 7.59 2.08
CA ARG A 26 -8.98 6.75 0.99
C ARG A 26 -8.96 7.46 -0.38
N PRO A 27 -9.35 8.75 -0.51
CA PRO A 27 -9.26 9.45 -1.79
C PRO A 27 -7.82 9.57 -2.32
N ARG A 28 -6.83 9.82 -1.45
CA ARG A 28 -5.41 9.88 -1.85
C ARG A 28 -4.88 8.53 -2.27
N LEU A 29 -5.24 7.48 -1.55
CA LEU A 29 -4.88 6.11 -1.91
C LEU A 29 -5.48 5.71 -3.26
N SER A 30 -6.76 6.01 -3.51
CA SER A 30 -7.37 5.78 -4.84
C SER A 30 -6.67 6.56 -5.94
N ALA A 31 -6.32 7.83 -5.70
CA ALA A 31 -5.59 8.65 -6.68
C ALA A 31 -4.19 8.09 -7.00
N LEU A 32 -3.43 7.66 -5.97
CA LEU A 32 -2.08 7.09 -6.16
C LEU A 32 -2.11 5.70 -6.81
N THR A 33 -3.07 4.86 -6.44
CA THR A 33 -3.13 3.47 -6.91
C THR A 33 -3.93 3.29 -8.20
N GLY A 34 -4.73 4.29 -8.60
CA GLY A 34 -5.68 4.17 -9.71
C GLY A 34 -6.84 3.21 -9.44
N LEU A 35 -7.01 2.75 -8.19
CA LEU A 35 -8.07 1.81 -7.82
C LEU A 35 -9.39 2.55 -7.58
N SER A 36 -10.48 1.94 -8.05
CA SER A 36 -11.83 2.39 -7.67
C SER A 36 -12.02 2.26 -6.16
N PRO A 37 -12.91 3.07 -5.54
CA PRO A 37 -13.16 3.02 -4.11
C PRO A 37 -13.51 1.62 -3.59
N GLU A 38 -14.30 0.85 -4.34
CA GLU A 38 -14.72 -0.51 -3.96
C GLU A 38 -13.54 -1.49 -3.96
N ARG A 39 -12.67 -1.39 -4.97
CA ARG A 39 -11.47 -2.24 -5.06
C ARG A 39 -10.45 -1.90 -3.99
N LEU A 40 -10.28 -0.63 -3.69
CA LEU A 40 -9.42 -0.18 -2.59
C LEU A 40 -9.94 -0.70 -1.25
N LEU A 41 -11.25 -0.59 -0.98
CA LEU A 41 -11.85 -1.09 0.26
C LEU A 41 -11.70 -2.60 0.41
N ARG A 42 -11.90 -3.36 -0.67
CA ARG A 42 -11.67 -4.80 -0.67
C ARG A 42 -10.20 -5.13 -0.37
N ALA A 43 -9.27 -4.47 -1.03
CA ALA A 43 -7.84 -4.68 -0.80
C ALA A 43 -7.44 -4.34 0.64
N LEU A 44 -7.93 -3.23 1.20
CA LEU A 44 -7.66 -2.86 2.59
C LEU A 44 -8.23 -3.88 3.59
N ALA A 45 -9.43 -4.43 3.34
CA ALA A 45 -10.01 -5.47 4.18
C ALA A 45 -9.18 -6.76 4.14
N GLU A 46 -8.70 -7.17 2.97
CA GLU A 46 -7.83 -8.34 2.84
C GLU A 46 -6.48 -8.12 3.51
N LEU A 47 -5.88 -6.94 3.37
CA LEU A 47 -4.62 -6.58 4.03
C LEU A 47 -4.76 -6.55 5.56
N GLU A 48 -5.90 -6.09 6.07
CA GLU A 48 -6.26 -6.11 7.49
C GLU A 48 -6.40 -7.53 8.03
N VAL A 49 -7.10 -8.42 7.31
CA VAL A 49 -7.21 -9.85 7.67
C VAL A 49 -5.83 -10.52 7.75
N ASN A 50 -4.89 -10.12 6.89
CA ASN A 50 -3.51 -10.61 6.92
C ASN A 50 -2.61 -9.90 7.95
N GLY A 51 -3.14 -8.93 8.70
CA GLY A 51 -2.43 -8.21 9.74
C GLY A 51 -1.37 -7.23 9.22
N TRP A 52 -1.48 -6.75 7.98
CA TRP A 52 -0.52 -5.82 7.38
C TRP A 52 -0.96 -4.35 7.49
N VAL A 53 -2.26 -4.10 7.62
CA VAL A 53 -2.84 -2.76 7.69
C VAL A 53 -3.88 -2.69 8.80
N ASP A 54 -3.87 -1.62 9.58
CA ASP A 54 -5.04 -1.18 10.33
C ASP A 54 -5.92 -0.35 9.40
N ARG A 55 -7.10 -0.89 9.04
CA ARG A 55 -7.97 -0.26 8.05
C ARG A 55 -8.73 0.95 8.61
N GLU A 56 -8.96 1.00 9.91
CA GLU A 56 -9.66 2.11 10.56
C GLU A 56 -8.75 3.34 10.62
N GLU A 57 -7.49 3.12 11.03
CA GLU A 57 -6.49 4.18 11.10
C GLU A 57 -5.77 4.43 9.77
N LEU A 58 -5.93 3.54 8.79
CA LEU A 58 -5.19 3.51 7.51
C LEU A 58 -3.67 3.51 7.71
N ARG A 59 -3.20 2.75 8.70
CA ARG A 59 -1.78 2.64 9.06
C ARG A 59 -1.21 1.27 8.73
N LEU A 60 0.09 1.22 8.47
CA LEU A 60 0.80 -0.05 8.37
C LEU A 60 1.04 -0.59 9.78
N THR A 61 0.79 -1.88 9.97
CA THR A 61 1.32 -2.59 11.14
C THR A 61 2.83 -2.78 10.98
N LEU A 62 3.54 -3.21 12.03
CA LEU A 62 4.97 -3.53 11.91
C LEU A 62 5.27 -4.56 10.81
N PRO A 63 4.54 -5.70 10.70
CA PRO A 63 4.68 -6.60 9.56
C PRO A 63 4.39 -5.93 8.21
N GLY A 64 3.33 -5.13 8.10
CA GLY A 64 2.99 -4.44 6.87
C GLY A 64 4.03 -3.43 6.42
N LEU A 65 4.67 -2.73 7.36
CA LEU A 65 5.77 -1.82 7.10
C LEU A 65 6.98 -2.56 6.52
N ALA A 66 7.36 -3.70 7.09
CA ALA A 66 8.45 -4.52 6.56
C ALA A 66 8.18 -4.97 5.12
N VAL A 67 6.94 -5.38 4.82
CA VAL A 67 6.52 -5.76 3.46
C VAL A 67 6.56 -4.55 2.52
N ALA A 68 6.03 -3.39 2.93
CA ALA A 68 6.02 -2.19 2.10
C ALA A 68 7.43 -1.71 1.75
N VAL A 69 8.36 -1.77 2.70
CA VAL A 69 9.79 -1.49 2.49
C VAL A 69 10.39 -2.48 1.48
N ALA A 70 10.12 -3.77 1.60
CA ALA A 70 10.61 -4.79 0.67
C ALA A 70 10.07 -4.59 -0.75
N VAL A 71 8.80 -4.22 -0.89
CA VAL A 71 8.16 -3.92 -2.18
C VAL A 71 8.79 -2.70 -2.84
N GLN A 72 8.97 -1.59 -2.10
CA GLN A 72 9.65 -0.40 -2.61
C GLN A 72 11.11 -0.67 -2.97
N GLY A 73 11.84 -1.40 -2.12
CA GLY A 73 13.24 -1.77 -2.37
C GLY A 73 13.41 -2.50 -3.70
N ARG A 74 12.50 -3.45 -4.02
CA ARG A 74 12.50 -4.15 -5.32
C ARG A 74 12.20 -3.21 -6.49
N ALA A 75 11.24 -2.31 -6.34
CA ALA A 75 10.89 -1.34 -7.39
C ALA A 75 12.04 -0.37 -7.68
N THR A 76 12.77 0.04 -6.66
CA THR A 76 13.96 0.91 -6.78
C THR A 76 15.14 0.15 -7.40
N ALA A 77 15.44 -1.07 -6.93
CA ALA A 77 16.50 -1.89 -7.50
C ALA A 77 16.29 -2.17 -9.00
N ARG A 78 15.05 -2.44 -9.42
CA ARG A 78 14.71 -2.61 -10.85
C ARG A 78 14.94 -1.36 -11.69
N ARG A 79 14.67 -0.17 -11.15
CA ARG A 79 14.92 1.10 -11.84
C ARG A 79 16.41 1.42 -11.98
N MET A 80 17.24 0.99 -11.04
CA MET A 80 18.69 1.20 -11.10
C MET A 80 19.40 0.22 -12.04
N ALA A 81 18.79 -0.93 -12.32
CA ALA A 81 19.35 -1.97 -13.18
C ALA A 81 18.92 -1.84 -14.66
N ALA A 82 18.07 -0.87 -14.99
CA ALA A 82 17.56 -0.58 -16.33
C ALA A 82 18.23 0.69 -16.88
#